data_AF-A0A2V9R2G2-F1
#
_entry.id   AF-A0A2V9R2G2-F1
#
_cell.length_a   1.000
_cell.length_b   1.000
_cell.length_c   1.000
_cell.angle_alpha   90.00
_cell.angle_beta   90.00
_cell.angle_gamma   90.00
#
_symmetry.space_group_name_H-M   'P 1'
#
loop_
_entity.id
_entity.type
_entity.pdbx_description
1 polymer ?
#
loop_
_entity_poly.entity_id
_entity_poly.type
_entity_poly.pdbx_seq_one_letter_code
_entity_poly.pdbx_strand_id
1 'polypeptide(L)'
;MSLKEGFLSLNAKPDFKQPYIHEWTFGIQTELTPDIALEVRYLGLSAIQMSHFHFFGNQAVPGPGPIQPRRLYPDFNFLIDTGSGASANYNSLQVQLTKRMSQGLSFMTSYTWAKSITNNEGEEGGYASGDLAQNDNNRAEERARGVNDARQRLVLKPGWSHERAGRWLGAERDSHFPNRLSFYPRGWLRRGQRWHRFYSARPYL
;
A
#
# COMPACT_ATOMS: atom_id res chain seq x y z
N MET A 1 -14.20 50.35 4.81
CA MET A 1 -13.50 49.33 4.03
C MET A 1 -14.47 48.84 2.97
N SER A 2 -14.20 49.12 1.69
CA SER A 2 -15.09 48.68 0.60
C SER A 2 -14.92 47.16 0.41
N LEU A 3 -15.98 46.42 0.05
CA LEU A 3 -15.86 45.00 -0.37
C LEU A 3 -14.85 44.80 -1.51
N LYS A 4 -14.48 45.88 -2.21
CA LYS A 4 -13.45 45.94 -3.24
C LYS A 4 -12.01 45.81 -2.70
N GLU A 5 -11.78 46.00 -1.39
CA GLU A 5 -10.43 46.00 -0.76
C GLU A 5 -10.01 44.64 -0.16
N GLY A 6 -10.73 43.56 -0.46
CA GLY A 6 -10.33 42.19 -0.17
C GLY A 6 -11.13 41.56 0.96
N PHE A 7 -11.87 40.51 0.61
CA PHE A 7 -12.55 39.65 1.56
C PHE A 7 -12.13 38.21 1.27
N LEU A 8 -11.47 37.58 2.23
CA LEU A 8 -11.25 36.14 2.23
C LEU A 8 -12.54 35.49 2.74
N SER A 9 -13.34 34.97 1.84
CA SER A 9 -14.43 34.07 2.19
C SER A 9 -14.02 32.66 1.79
N LEU A 10 -14.23 31.68 2.65
CA LEU A 10 -14.12 30.27 2.29
C LEU A 10 -15.53 29.70 2.35
N ASN A 11 -16.18 29.57 1.21
CA ASN A 11 -17.53 28.99 1.12
C ASN A 11 -17.50 27.76 0.23
N ALA A 12 -18.31 26.77 0.58
CA ALA A 12 -18.68 25.76 -0.40
C ALA A 12 -19.49 26.43 -1.51
N LYS A 13 -19.23 26.09 -2.78
CA LYS A 13 -20.09 26.53 -3.88
C LYS A 13 -21.52 26.04 -3.64
N PRO A 14 -22.56 26.82 -4.00
CA PRO A 14 -23.96 26.40 -3.81
C PRO A 14 -24.33 25.08 -4.49
N ASP A 15 -23.60 24.69 -5.54
CA ASP A 15 -23.77 23.45 -6.31
C ASP A 15 -22.78 22.34 -5.92
N PHE A 16 -22.13 22.46 -4.75
CA PHE A 16 -21.19 21.47 -4.25
C PHE A 16 -21.85 20.09 -4.11
N LYS A 17 -21.20 19.10 -4.71
CA LYS A 17 -21.62 17.69 -4.68
C LYS A 17 -20.72 16.90 -3.75
N GLN A 18 -21.32 15.97 -3.03
CA GLN A 18 -20.58 15.06 -2.16
C GLN A 18 -19.62 14.19 -3.00
N PRO A 19 -18.33 14.08 -2.60
CA PRO A 19 -17.40 13.15 -3.21
C PRO A 19 -17.87 11.70 -3.06
N TYR A 20 -17.64 10.89 -4.08
CA TYR A 20 -17.88 9.45 -4.02
C TYR A 20 -16.81 8.67 -4.77
N ILE A 21 -16.64 7.40 -4.39
CA ILE A 21 -15.60 6.52 -4.92
C ILE A 21 -16.26 5.23 -5.42
N HIS A 22 -15.91 4.83 -6.64
CA HIS A 22 -16.17 3.50 -7.14
C HIS A 22 -14.91 2.65 -7.00
N GLU A 23 -15.06 1.48 -6.37
CA GLU A 23 -14.00 0.49 -6.21
C GLU A 23 -14.38 -0.80 -6.91
N TRP A 24 -13.42 -1.40 -7.61
CA TRP A 24 -13.58 -2.72 -8.19
C TRP A 24 -12.32 -3.54 -7.98
N THR A 25 -12.54 -4.80 -7.62
CA THR A 25 -11.49 -5.78 -7.42
C THR A 25 -11.74 -7.01 -8.28
N PHE A 26 -10.68 -7.53 -8.87
CA PHE A 26 -10.71 -8.79 -9.62
C PHE A 26 -9.55 -9.64 -9.16
N GLY A 27 -9.77 -10.92 -8.93
CA GLY A 27 -8.75 -11.82 -8.40
C GLY A 27 -8.85 -13.21 -9.01
N ILE A 28 -7.70 -13.78 -9.34
CA ILE A 28 -7.57 -15.19 -9.70
C ILE A 28 -6.48 -15.78 -8.81
N GLN A 29 -6.78 -16.93 -8.24
CA GLN A 29 -5.83 -17.72 -7.47
C GLN A 29 -5.79 -19.13 -8.05
N THR A 30 -4.58 -19.66 -8.19
CA THR A 30 -4.38 -21.02 -8.69
C THR A 30 -3.20 -21.69 -8.00
N GLU A 31 -3.30 -23.00 -7.84
CA GLU A 31 -2.19 -23.86 -7.44
C GLU A 31 -1.50 -24.35 -8.71
N LEU A 32 -0.23 -23.98 -8.89
CA LEU A 32 0.55 -24.37 -10.08
C LEU A 32 1.19 -25.74 -9.90
N THR A 33 1.65 -26.04 -8.67
CA THR A 33 2.19 -27.32 -8.21
C THR A 33 1.76 -27.53 -6.75
N PRO A 34 1.86 -28.75 -6.19
CA PRO A 34 1.52 -29.03 -4.78
C PRO A 34 2.21 -28.13 -3.75
N ASP A 35 3.31 -27.48 -4.14
CA ASP A 35 4.09 -26.59 -3.31
C ASP A 35 4.14 -25.13 -3.80
N ILE A 36 3.50 -24.77 -4.91
CA ILE A 36 3.51 -23.41 -5.47
C ILE A 36 2.09 -22.91 -5.77
N ALA A 37 1.74 -21.77 -5.17
CA ALA A 37 0.51 -21.04 -5.45
C ALA A 37 0.80 -19.69 -6.10
N LEU A 38 -0.02 -19.33 -7.10
CA LEU A 38 -0.01 -18.04 -7.76
C LEU A 38 -1.33 -17.31 -7.47
N GLU A 39 -1.22 -16.05 -7.13
CA GLU A 39 -2.34 -15.14 -6.95
C GLU A 39 -2.10 -13.88 -7.78
N VAL A 40 -3.11 -13.48 -8.55
CA VAL A 40 -3.11 -12.23 -9.31
C VAL A 40 -4.36 -11.45 -8.92
N ARG A 41 -4.19 -10.21 -8.47
CA ARG A 41 -5.27 -9.30 -8.09
C ARG A 41 -5.15 -7.98 -8.84
N TYR A 42 -6.28 -7.46 -9.26
CA TYR A 42 -6.43 -6.12 -9.79
C TYR A 42 -7.32 -5.31 -8.86
N LEU A 43 -6.92 -4.09 -8.54
CA LEU A 43 -7.69 -3.10 -7.78
C LEU A 43 -7.78 -1.82 -8.60
N GLY A 44 -9.00 -1.37 -8.86
CA GLY A 44 -9.27 -0.07 -9.47
C GLY A 44 -10.12 0.80 -8.56
N LEU A 45 -9.78 2.08 -8.51
CA LEU A 45 -10.50 3.12 -7.79
C LEU A 45 -10.76 4.29 -8.74
N SER A 46 -11.98 4.80 -8.77
CA SER A 46 -12.32 6.07 -9.41
C SER A 46 -13.07 6.96 -8.43
N ALA A 47 -12.40 8.00 -7.98
CA ALA A 47 -12.97 9.05 -7.16
C ALA A 47 -13.51 10.16 -8.05
N ILE A 48 -14.75 10.57 -7.79
CA ILE A 48 -15.51 11.52 -8.60
C ILE A 48 -16.13 12.55 -7.66
N GLN A 49 -16.30 13.79 -8.15
CA GLN A 49 -16.80 14.92 -7.36
C GLN A 49 -15.96 15.21 -6.12
N MET A 50 -14.65 14.92 -6.16
CA MET A 50 -13.76 15.32 -5.09
C MET A 50 -13.82 16.84 -4.92
N SER A 51 -13.74 17.27 -3.67
CA SER A 51 -13.57 18.67 -3.33
C SER A 51 -12.28 19.20 -3.97
N HIS A 52 -12.22 20.52 -4.12
CA HIS A 52 -11.02 21.24 -4.48
C HIS A 52 -11.23 22.72 -4.16
N PHE A 53 -10.13 23.42 -3.92
CA PHE A 53 -10.17 24.87 -3.82
C PHE A 53 -10.11 25.51 -5.20
N HIS A 54 -10.95 26.53 -5.37
CA HIS A 54 -10.75 27.56 -6.37
C HIS A 54 -10.13 28.77 -5.68
N PHE A 55 -8.85 28.98 -5.92
CA PHE A 55 -8.12 30.09 -5.30
C PHE A 55 -8.46 31.44 -5.87
N PHE A 56 -8.77 31.46 -7.15
CA PHE A 56 -9.15 32.66 -7.86
C PHE A 56 -10.52 32.41 -8.48
N GLY A 57 -11.49 31.98 -7.67
CA GLY A 57 -12.84 31.60 -8.10
C GLY A 57 -13.62 32.76 -8.76
N ASN A 58 -13.13 34.00 -8.63
CA ASN A 58 -13.68 35.19 -9.28
C ASN A 58 -12.74 35.80 -10.34
N GLN A 59 -12.02 34.96 -11.10
CA GLN A 59 -11.21 35.41 -12.24
C GLN A 59 -12.07 36.07 -13.33
N ALA A 60 -11.53 37.14 -13.92
CA ALA A 60 -12.15 37.77 -15.08
C ALA A 60 -11.93 36.91 -16.33
N VAL A 61 -12.96 36.78 -17.18
CA VAL A 61 -12.81 36.13 -18.49
C VAL A 61 -11.76 36.91 -19.32
N PRO A 62 -10.76 36.24 -19.94
CA PRO A 62 -9.75 36.90 -20.76
C PRO A 62 -10.38 37.80 -21.83
N GLY A 63 -9.86 39.02 -21.99
CA GLY A 63 -10.42 40.01 -22.91
C GLY A 63 -9.86 41.43 -22.68
N PRO A 64 -10.10 42.35 -23.63
CA PRO A 64 -9.67 43.74 -23.51
C PRO A 64 -10.50 44.50 -22.47
N GLY A 65 -9.95 45.61 -21.97
CA GLY A 65 -10.65 46.51 -21.03
C GLY A 65 -10.45 46.17 -19.55
N PRO A 66 -11.12 46.92 -18.65
CA PRO A 66 -10.91 46.82 -17.21
C PRO A 66 -11.25 45.42 -16.68
N ILE A 67 -10.48 44.95 -15.70
CA ILE A 67 -10.58 43.59 -15.15
C ILE A 67 -11.86 43.42 -14.32
N GLN A 68 -12.20 44.40 -13.47
CA GLN A 68 -13.25 44.25 -12.46
C GLN A 68 -14.66 43.99 -13.02
N PRO A 69 -15.14 44.69 -14.07
CA PRO A 69 -16.47 44.44 -14.64
C PRO A 69 -16.60 43.09 -15.35
N ARG A 70 -15.47 42.44 -15.69
CA ARG A 70 -15.43 41.15 -16.39
C ARG A 70 -15.43 39.94 -15.46
N ARG A 71 -15.43 40.16 -14.14
CA ARG A 71 -15.50 39.11 -13.13
C ARG A 71 -16.94 38.66 -12.95
N LEU A 72 -17.13 37.40 -12.58
CA LEU A 72 -18.45 36.82 -12.34
C LEU A 72 -19.20 37.55 -11.21
N TYR A 73 -18.46 37.99 -10.19
CA TYR A 73 -18.96 38.79 -9.07
C TYR A 73 -18.22 40.14 -9.03
N PRO A 74 -18.70 41.17 -9.75
CA PRO A 74 -17.99 42.46 -9.89
C PRO A 74 -17.80 43.26 -8.60
N ASP A 75 -18.59 42.96 -7.57
CA ASP A 75 -18.48 43.62 -6.25
C ASP A 75 -17.32 43.06 -5.40
N PHE A 76 -16.82 41.88 -5.77
CA PHE A 76 -15.75 41.19 -5.06
C PHE A 76 -14.47 41.19 -5.88
N ASN A 77 -13.34 41.39 -5.22
CA ASN A 77 -12.04 41.24 -5.85
C ASN A 77 -11.65 39.75 -5.81
N PHE A 78 -10.77 39.39 -4.87
CA PHE A 78 -10.39 38.01 -4.62
C PHE A 78 -11.53 37.23 -3.96
N LEU A 79 -11.73 35.98 -4.38
CA LEU A 79 -12.72 35.05 -3.82
C LEU A 79 -12.11 33.65 -3.82
N ILE A 80 -12.13 32.99 -2.67
CA ILE A 80 -11.86 31.56 -2.55
C ILE A 80 -13.20 30.86 -2.38
N ASP A 81 -13.36 29.74 -3.06
CA ASP A 81 -14.45 28.84 -2.76
C ASP A 81 -13.97 27.39 -2.84
N THR A 82 -14.78 26.49 -2.28
CA THR A 82 -14.59 25.06 -2.37
C THR A 82 -15.61 24.51 -3.36
N GLY A 83 -15.13 24.02 -4.49
CA GLY A 83 -15.94 23.37 -5.50
C GLY A 83 -15.89 21.85 -5.38
N SER A 84 -16.79 21.17 -6.08
CA SER A 84 -16.75 19.73 -6.32
C SER A 84 -16.54 19.47 -7.81
N GLY A 85 -15.80 18.42 -8.16
CA GLY A 85 -15.56 18.06 -9.57
C GLY A 85 -14.15 17.59 -9.86
N ALA A 86 -13.27 17.58 -8.86
CA ALA A 86 -12.01 16.88 -8.96
C ALA A 86 -12.23 15.37 -9.11
N SER A 87 -11.24 14.70 -9.69
CA SER A 87 -11.26 13.27 -9.93
C SER A 87 -9.87 12.67 -9.73
N ALA A 88 -9.84 11.48 -9.15
CA ALA A 88 -8.63 10.67 -9.02
C ALA A 88 -8.91 9.24 -9.46
N ASN A 89 -7.94 8.62 -10.12
CA ASN A 89 -8.03 7.27 -10.62
C ASN A 89 -6.79 6.49 -10.23
N TYR A 90 -6.97 5.37 -9.56
CA TYR A 90 -5.89 4.48 -9.14
C TYR A 90 -6.13 3.09 -9.72
N ASN A 91 -5.11 2.50 -10.33
CA ASN A 91 -5.18 1.14 -10.86
C ASN A 91 -3.94 0.38 -10.41
N SER A 92 -4.11 -0.82 -9.88
CA SER A 92 -3.04 -1.64 -9.29
C SER A 92 -3.20 -3.10 -9.68
N LEU A 93 -2.14 -3.66 -10.25
CA LEU A 93 -1.96 -5.09 -10.49
C LEU A 93 -0.99 -5.64 -9.44
N GLN A 94 -1.45 -6.64 -8.70
CA GLN A 94 -0.69 -7.30 -7.64
C GLN A 94 -0.53 -8.76 -8.01
N VAL A 95 0.70 -9.24 -8.01
CA VAL A 95 1.06 -10.63 -8.29
C VAL A 95 1.78 -11.18 -7.08
N GLN A 96 1.32 -12.31 -6.56
CA GLN A 96 1.97 -13.00 -5.46
C GLN A 96 2.22 -14.47 -5.82
N LEU A 97 3.48 -14.87 -5.74
CA LEU A 97 3.93 -16.24 -5.91
C LEU A 97 4.39 -16.76 -4.55
N THR A 98 3.78 -17.85 -4.08
CA THR A 98 4.10 -18.48 -2.80
C THR A 98 4.55 -19.90 -3.03
N LYS A 99 5.82 -20.18 -2.74
CA LYS A 99 6.38 -21.53 -2.66
C LYS A 99 6.44 -21.97 -1.19
N ARG A 100 5.73 -23.05 -0.86
CA ARG A 100 5.79 -23.74 0.43
C ARG A 100 7.12 -24.49 0.58
N MET A 101 7.48 -24.79 1.84
CA MET A 101 8.71 -25.54 2.13
C MET A 101 8.65 -26.91 1.47
N SER A 102 9.48 -27.12 0.46
CA SER A 102 9.70 -28.40 -0.20
C SER A 102 11.17 -28.45 -0.60
N GLN A 103 11.80 -29.63 -0.46
CA GLN A 103 13.22 -29.82 -0.77
C GLN A 103 14.15 -28.81 -0.06
N GLY A 104 13.77 -28.34 1.12
CA GLY A 104 14.55 -27.40 1.94
C GLY A 104 14.44 -25.92 1.56
N LEU A 105 13.57 -25.56 0.60
CA LEU A 105 13.37 -24.17 0.17
C LEU A 105 11.90 -23.75 0.27
N SER A 106 11.65 -22.55 0.80
CA SER A 106 10.39 -21.82 0.68
C SER A 106 10.66 -20.39 0.22
N PHE A 107 9.69 -19.77 -0.45
CA PHE A 107 9.75 -18.33 -0.68
C PHE A 107 8.36 -17.74 -0.91
N MET A 108 8.26 -16.44 -0.69
CA MET A 108 7.11 -15.64 -1.12
C MET A 108 7.64 -14.41 -1.88
N THR A 109 7.12 -14.22 -3.08
CA THR A 109 7.46 -13.08 -3.93
C THR A 109 6.18 -12.31 -4.23
N SER A 110 6.15 -11.03 -3.90
CA SER A 110 5.03 -10.13 -4.20
C SER A 110 5.51 -9.00 -5.09
N TYR A 111 4.81 -8.75 -6.18
CA TYR A 111 5.05 -7.66 -7.10
C TYR A 111 3.78 -6.82 -7.23
N THR A 112 3.93 -5.50 -7.16
CA THR A 112 2.84 -4.54 -7.34
C THR A 112 3.22 -3.57 -8.42
N TRP A 113 2.37 -3.47 -9.45
CA TRP A 113 2.45 -2.45 -10.48
C TRP A 113 1.22 -1.55 -10.38
N ALA A 114 1.41 -0.29 -10.06
CA ALA A 114 0.33 0.65 -9.85
C ALA A 114 0.48 1.93 -10.66
N LYS A 115 -0.63 2.64 -10.85
CA LYS A 115 -0.68 3.95 -11.45
C LYS A 115 -1.76 4.80 -10.78
N SER A 116 -1.38 5.96 -10.26
CA SER A 116 -2.28 7.01 -9.76
C SER A 116 -2.30 8.20 -10.71
N ILE A 117 -3.49 8.65 -11.12
CA ILE A 117 -3.70 9.88 -11.88
C ILE A 117 -4.77 10.71 -11.17
N THR A 118 -4.47 11.97 -10.89
CA THR A 118 -5.42 12.92 -10.28
C THR A 118 -5.35 14.26 -11.02
N ASN A 119 -6.41 15.05 -10.89
CA ASN A 119 -6.38 16.48 -11.24
C ASN A 119 -6.54 17.37 -10.00
N ASN A 120 -6.28 16.79 -8.83
CA ASN A 120 -6.26 17.47 -7.53
C ASN A 120 -5.28 16.75 -6.60
N GLU A 121 -4.17 17.41 -6.25
CA GLU A 121 -3.11 16.83 -5.41
C GLU A 121 -3.22 17.27 -3.94
N GLY A 122 -4.15 18.18 -3.59
CA GLY A 122 -4.40 18.50 -2.19
C GLY A 122 -5.28 19.72 -1.94
N GLU A 123 -5.96 19.68 -0.81
CA GLU A 123 -6.69 20.79 -0.16
C GLU A 123 -5.98 21.20 1.15
N GLU A 124 -4.86 20.56 1.48
CA GLU A 124 -4.16 20.75 2.75
C GLU A 124 -2.83 21.46 2.48
N GLY A 125 -2.82 22.80 2.58
CA GLY A 125 -1.57 23.58 2.58
C GLY A 125 -0.89 23.84 1.23
N GLY A 126 -1.47 23.42 0.10
CA GLY A 126 -0.90 23.57 -1.26
C GLY A 126 -0.51 25.01 -1.67
N TYR A 127 -1.04 26.03 -0.99
CA TYR A 127 -0.62 27.42 -1.13
C TYR A 127 0.87 27.65 -0.83
N ALA A 128 1.43 26.96 0.16
CA ALA A 128 2.82 27.13 0.56
C ALA A 128 3.79 26.38 -0.36
N SER A 129 3.28 25.38 -1.09
CA SER A 129 4.04 24.46 -1.93
C SER A 129 4.01 24.82 -3.42
N GLY A 130 3.13 25.74 -3.82
CA GLY A 130 2.95 26.11 -5.23
C GLY A 130 2.04 25.15 -6.02
N ASP A 131 1.29 24.28 -5.35
CA ASP A 131 0.38 23.30 -5.95
C ASP A 131 -0.97 23.92 -6.34
N LEU A 132 -0.94 25.17 -6.81
CA LEU A 132 -2.13 25.83 -7.33
C LEU A 132 -2.38 25.34 -8.76
N ALA A 133 -3.66 25.21 -9.12
CA ALA A 133 -4.02 24.95 -10.50
C ALA A 133 -3.41 26.04 -11.40
N GLN A 134 -2.72 25.63 -12.47
CA GLN A 134 -2.24 26.51 -13.53
C GLN A 134 -3.39 27.29 -14.15
N ASN A 135 -4.55 26.63 -14.29
CA ASN A 135 -5.77 27.24 -14.75
C ASN A 135 -6.95 26.84 -13.84
N ASP A 136 -7.29 27.74 -12.91
CA ASP A 136 -8.36 27.54 -11.93
C ASP A 136 -9.76 27.36 -12.57
N ASN A 137 -9.91 27.77 -13.84
CA ASN A 137 -11.12 27.58 -14.64
C ASN A 137 -11.09 26.31 -15.51
N ASN A 138 -9.93 25.66 -15.69
CA ASN A 138 -9.80 24.44 -16.49
C ASN A 138 -9.01 23.34 -15.78
N ARG A 139 -9.71 22.59 -14.92
CA ARG A 139 -9.12 21.47 -14.17
C ARG A 139 -8.72 20.26 -15.02
N ALA A 140 -9.14 20.18 -16.29
CA ALA A 140 -8.69 19.10 -17.15
C ALA A 140 -7.19 19.21 -17.44
N GLU A 141 -6.64 20.42 -17.38
CA GLU A 141 -5.20 20.71 -17.58
C GLU A 141 -4.34 20.23 -16.40
N GLU A 142 -4.93 20.08 -15.20
CA GLU A 142 -4.22 19.62 -14.00
C GLU A 142 -4.08 18.09 -13.92
N ARG A 143 -4.55 17.35 -14.92
CA ARG A 143 -4.56 15.89 -14.88
C ARG A 143 -3.15 15.32 -15.03
N ALA A 144 -2.56 14.94 -13.90
CA ALA A 144 -1.19 14.46 -13.81
C ALA A 144 -1.09 13.18 -12.97
N ARG A 145 0.13 12.64 -12.84
CA ARG A 145 0.40 11.52 -11.93
C ARG A 145 0.36 12.02 -10.48
N GLY A 146 -0.33 11.25 -9.64
CA GLY A 146 -0.36 11.43 -8.20
C GLY A 146 1.05 11.60 -7.62
N VAL A 147 1.25 12.52 -6.66
CA VAL A 147 2.52 12.61 -5.90
C VAL A 147 2.85 11.30 -5.18
N ASN A 148 1.84 10.50 -4.87
CA ASN A 148 1.93 9.18 -4.25
C ASN A 148 1.96 8.01 -5.26
N ASP A 149 2.27 8.27 -6.54
CA ASP A 149 2.36 7.24 -7.60
C ASP A 149 3.57 6.31 -7.41
N ALA A 150 3.42 5.30 -6.56
CA ALA A 150 4.39 4.22 -6.41
C ALA A 150 4.22 3.18 -7.53
N ARG A 151 4.90 3.39 -8.66
CA ARG A 151 4.67 2.59 -9.87
C ARG A 151 4.99 1.12 -9.71
N GLN A 152 6.13 0.76 -9.12
CA GLN A 152 6.60 -0.62 -9.04
C GLN A 152 7.16 -0.91 -7.65
N ARG A 153 6.78 -2.07 -7.10
CA ARG A 153 7.27 -2.56 -5.83
C ARG A 153 7.44 -4.07 -5.89
N LEU A 154 8.64 -4.54 -5.58
CA LEU A 154 8.96 -5.97 -5.45
C LEU A 154 9.34 -6.28 -4.00
N VAL A 155 8.78 -7.35 -3.44
CA VAL A 155 9.10 -7.88 -2.11
C VAL A 155 9.42 -9.36 -2.24
N LEU A 156 10.58 -9.77 -1.73
CA LEU A 156 11.01 -11.17 -1.70
C LEU A 156 11.23 -11.63 -0.26
N LYS A 157 10.67 -12.78 0.10
CA LYS A 157 10.83 -13.43 1.41
C LYS A 157 11.34 -14.85 1.19
N PRO A 158 12.66 -15.08 1.20
CA PRO A 158 13.22 -16.42 1.09
C PRO A 158 13.24 -17.13 2.45
N GLY A 159 13.09 -18.44 2.44
CA GLY A 159 13.23 -19.30 3.61
C GLY A 159 13.94 -20.59 3.21
N TRP A 160 14.82 -21.07 4.07
CA TRP A 160 15.58 -22.29 3.80
C TRP A 160 15.73 -23.10 5.07
N SER A 161 15.56 -24.41 4.94
CA SER A 161 15.75 -25.36 6.02
C SER A 161 16.55 -26.54 5.51
N HIS A 162 17.69 -26.78 6.16
CA HIS A 162 18.33 -28.07 6.12
C HIS A 162 17.93 -28.84 7.37
N GLU A 163 17.16 -29.91 7.18
CA GLU A 163 17.16 -30.99 8.14
C GLU A 163 18.55 -31.65 8.11
N ARG A 164 19.48 -31.15 8.94
CA ARG A 164 20.47 -32.07 9.48
C ARG A 164 19.64 -33.05 10.29
N ALA A 165 19.62 -34.31 9.89
CA ALA A 165 19.19 -35.41 10.74
C ALA A 165 20.05 -35.37 12.00
N GLY A 166 19.61 -34.56 12.98
CA GLY A 166 20.21 -34.44 14.28
C GLY A 166 19.93 -35.73 15.02
N ARG A 167 20.79 -36.72 14.81
CA ARG A 167 21.05 -37.72 15.84
C ARG A 167 21.62 -36.95 17.02
N TRP A 168 20.72 -36.50 17.89
CA TRP A 168 21.07 -36.00 19.21
C TRP A 168 21.82 -37.12 19.94
N LEU A 169 23.12 -36.93 20.13
CA LEU A 169 23.90 -37.68 21.09
C LEU A 169 23.50 -37.13 22.46
N GLY A 170 22.76 -37.91 23.24
CA GLY A 170 22.65 -37.63 24.67
C GLY A 170 24.05 -37.86 25.26
N ALA A 171 24.62 -36.83 25.88
CA ALA A 171 25.80 -36.98 26.71
C ALA A 171 25.30 -37.09 28.15
N GLU A 172 25.43 -38.28 28.73
CA GLU A 172 25.21 -38.50 30.16
C GLU A 172 26.57 -38.68 30.81
N ARG A 173 26.82 -37.95 31.90
CA ARG A 173 28.08 -38.01 32.63
C ARG A 173 28.00 -39.17 33.61
N ASP A 174 28.78 -40.22 33.35
CA ASP A 174 28.79 -41.45 34.17
C ASP A 174 29.24 -41.12 35.61
N SER A 175 28.37 -41.37 36.59
CA SER A 175 28.59 -40.97 37.99
C SER A 175 29.74 -41.71 38.66
N HIS A 176 30.21 -42.81 38.08
CA HIS A 176 31.31 -43.62 38.61
C HIS A 176 32.68 -43.27 38.00
N PHE A 177 32.73 -42.54 36.88
CA PHE A 177 33.98 -42.17 36.18
C PHE A 177 33.91 -40.74 35.62
N PRO A 178 34.20 -39.71 36.45
CA PRO A 178 33.91 -38.30 36.13
C PRO A 178 34.69 -37.70 34.95
N ASN A 179 35.67 -38.43 34.40
CA ASN A 179 36.54 -37.99 33.30
C ASN A 179 36.26 -38.69 31.95
N ARG A 180 35.19 -39.47 31.82
CA ARG A 180 34.88 -40.18 30.55
C ARG A 180 33.55 -39.70 29.97
N LEU A 181 33.62 -38.93 28.89
CA LEU A 181 32.44 -38.53 28.11
C LEU A 181 32.09 -39.65 27.14
N SER A 182 30.89 -40.21 27.24
CA SER A 182 30.42 -41.27 26.35
C SER A 182 29.23 -40.80 25.53
N PHE A 183 29.26 -41.09 24.23
CA PHE A 183 28.27 -40.64 23.26
C PHE A 183 27.36 -41.80 22.85
N TYR A 184 26.04 -41.64 22.91
CA TYR A 184 25.10 -42.72 22.56
C TYR A 184 23.95 -42.27 21.64
N PRO A 185 23.45 -43.16 20.75
CA PRO A 185 22.27 -42.90 19.93
C PRO A 185 21.01 -42.73 20.79
N ARG A 186 20.17 -41.73 20.49
CA ARG A 186 18.87 -41.51 21.14
C ARG A 186 18.00 -42.78 21.07
N GLY A 187 17.43 -43.19 22.21
CA GLY A 187 16.59 -44.39 22.32
C GLY A 187 17.31 -45.64 22.84
N TRP A 188 18.55 -45.50 23.32
CA TRP A 188 19.27 -46.57 24.02
C TRP A 188 19.52 -46.17 25.47
N LEU A 189 19.15 -47.05 26.40
CA LEU A 189 19.43 -46.89 27.83
C LEU A 189 20.35 -48.05 28.25
N ARG A 190 21.38 -47.73 29.02
CA ARG A 190 22.25 -48.74 29.64
C ARG A 190 21.68 -49.09 31.01
N ARG A 191 21.45 -50.39 31.25
CA ARG A 191 21.09 -50.89 32.59
C ARG A 191 22.12 -51.95 32.96
N GLY A 192 23.06 -51.61 33.84
CA GLY A 192 24.22 -52.46 34.14
C GLY A 192 25.22 -52.56 32.98
N GLN A 193 25.65 -53.78 32.61
CA GLN A 193 26.56 -54.00 31.48
C GLN A 193 25.87 -54.30 30.13
N ARG A 194 24.54 -54.24 30.08
CA ARG A 194 23.77 -54.53 28.86
C ARG A 194 23.02 -53.31 28.33
N TRP A 195 22.98 -53.24 27.00
CA TRP A 195 22.33 -52.18 26.23
C TRP A 195 20.90 -52.57 25.88
N HIS A 196 19.95 -51.69 26.18
CA HIS A 196 18.54 -51.89 25.88
C HIS A 196 18.02 -50.78 24.97
N ARG A 197 17.33 -51.16 23.89
CA ARG A 197 16.69 -50.24 22.95
C ARG A 197 15.26 -49.96 23.42
N PHE A 198 14.93 -48.69 23.61
CA PHE A 198 13.58 -48.23 23.88
C PHE A 198 13.02 -47.52 22.64
N TYR A 199 11.82 -47.93 22.24
CA TYR A 199 11.01 -47.19 21.28
C TYR A 199 10.02 -46.34 22.07
N SER A 200 10.07 -45.01 21.94
CA SER A 200 8.99 -44.18 22.47
C SER A 200 7.78 -44.31 21.55
N ALA A 201 6.72 -44.95 22.01
CA ALA A 201 5.42 -44.82 21.36
C ALA A 201 5.00 -43.35 21.46
N ARG A 202 4.79 -42.69 20.31
CA ARG A 202 4.14 -41.37 20.30
C ARG A 202 2.65 -41.60 20.61
N PRO A 203 2.05 -40.91 21.59
CA PRO A 203 0.60 -40.84 21.63
C PRO A 203 0.13 -40.04 20.41
N TYR A 204 -0.84 -40.60 19.68
CA TYR A 204 -1.58 -39.86 18.65
C TYR A 204 -2.47 -38.83 19.35
N LEU A 205 -2.31 -37.57 18.95
CA LEU A 205 -3.37 -36.57 18.97
C LEU A 205 -3.35 -35.87 17.62
#